data_AF-A0A7X7ISC3-F1
#
_entry.id   AF-A0A7X7ISC3-F1
#
_cell.length_a   1.000
_cell.length_b   1.000
_cell.length_c   1.000
_cell.angle_alpha   90.00
_cell.angle_beta   90.00
_cell.angle_gamma   90.00
#
_symmetry.space_group_name_H-M   'P 1'
#
loop_
_entity.id
_entity.type
_entity.pdbx_description
1 polymer ?
#
loop_
_entity_poly.entity_id
_entity_poly.type
_entity_poly.pdbx_seq_one_letter_code
_entity_poly.pdbx_strand_id
1 'polypeptide(L)'
;MANTEDKPDKSPSEAASPALEHGTYEVIRNRLTAAGRELQEKLARLNEARREAFGAIATALLGTGRITTDNNCIPRDLIAIDSRFLFGYNV
;
A
#
# COMPACT_ATOMS: atom_id res chain seq x y z
N MET A 1 24.09 -54.07 47.14
CA MET A 1 23.03 -54.62 46.28
C MET A 1 22.17 -53.44 45.85
N ALA A 2 22.13 -53.18 44.53
CA ALA A 2 21.21 -52.36 43.72
C ALA A 2 20.88 -50.91 44.18
N ASN A 3 21.29 -49.86 43.44
CA ASN A 3 20.66 -49.31 42.20
C ASN A 3 19.25 -48.74 42.48
N THR A 4 18.84 -47.52 42.12
CA THR A 4 19.21 -46.63 41.01
C THR A 4 18.62 -45.23 41.26
N GLU A 5 19.33 -44.21 40.77
CA GLU A 5 18.96 -42.79 40.69
C GLU A 5 17.77 -42.57 39.75
N ASP A 6 16.78 -41.79 40.16
CA ASP A 6 15.66 -41.37 39.31
C ASP A 6 15.79 -39.89 38.91
N LYS A 7 16.15 -39.70 37.63
CA LYS A 7 15.90 -38.52 36.79
C LYS A 7 16.43 -38.83 35.37
N PRO A 8 15.91 -38.23 34.30
CA PRO A 8 14.54 -37.79 33.99
C PRO A 8 14.00 -38.52 32.74
N ASP A 9 12.69 -38.76 32.65
CA ASP A 9 12.07 -39.15 31.38
C ASP A 9 11.95 -37.92 30.46
N LYS A 10 13.02 -37.64 29.71
CA LYS A 10 12.95 -36.84 28.49
C LYS A 10 12.65 -37.81 27.35
N SER A 11 11.37 -37.89 27.01
CA SER A 11 10.92 -38.46 25.75
C SER A 11 11.51 -37.63 24.60
N PRO A 12 12.32 -38.19 23.70
CA PRO A 12 12.71 -37.51 22.48
C PRO A 12 11.57 -37.69 21.47
N SER A 13 10.61 -36.77 21.47
CA SER A 13 9.70 -36.59 20.33
C SER A 13 10.51 -35.98 19.18
N GLU A 14 11.15 -36.87 18.44
CA GLU A 14 11.31 -36.85 16.99
C GLU A 14 11.19 -35.46 16.34
N ALA A 15 12.36 -34.83 16.20
CA ALA A 15 12.57 -33.68 15.33
C ALA A 15 12.36 -34.10 13.86
N ALA A 16 11.11 -34.19 13.44
CA ALA A 16 10.73 -34.29 12.05
C ALA A 16 10.95 -32.92 11.38
N SER A 17 12.16 -32.75 10.84
CA SER A 17 12.41 -32.07 9.55
C SER A 17 12.07 -30.57 9.43
N PRO A 18 12.81 -29.66 10.09
CA PRO A 18 12.76 -28.23 9.79
C PRO A 18 13.07 -27.90 8.31
N ALA A 19 13.75 -28.80 7.59
CA ALA A 19 14.04 -28.68 6.17
C ALA A 19 12.84 -28.98 5.23
N LEU A 20 11.92 -29.89 5.62
CA LEU A 20 10.71 -30.20 4.84
C LEU A 20 9.62 -29.12 5.04
N GLU A 21 9.52 -28.58 6.26
CA GLU A 21 8.67 -27.42 6.58
C GLU A 21 9.08 -26.17 5.78
N HIS A 22 10.39 -25.92 5.63
CA HIS A 22 10.90 -24.78 4.84
C HIS A 22 10.49 -24.88 3.36
N GLY A 23 10.48 -26.08 2.78
CA GLY A 23 10.01 -26.32 1.41
C GLY A 23 8.52 -26.05 1.23
N THR A 24 7.69 -26.41 2.22
CA THR A 24 6.24 -26.17 2.17
C THR A 24 5.91 -24.68 2.30
N TYR A 25 6.56 -23.99 3.23
CA TYR A 25 6.40 -22.54 3.40
C TYR A 25 6.76 -21.76 2.12
N GLU A 26 7.92 -22.06 1.52
CA GLU A 26 8.36 -21.38 0.29
C GLU A 26 7.42 -21.65 -0.90
N VAL A 27 6.84 -22.85 -1.00
CA VAL A 27 5.83 -23.15 -2.03
C VAL A 27 4.56 -22.31 -1.84
N ILE A 28 4.04 -22.22 -0.61
CA ILE A 28 2.84 -21.42 -0.31
C ILE A 28 3.12 -19.93 -0.54
N ARG A 29 4.28 -19.44 -0.09
CA ARG A 29 4.74 -18.07 -0.30
C ARG A 29 4.80 -17.70 -1.77
N ASN A 30 5.43 -18.54 -2.59
CA ASN A 30 5.54 -18.31 -4.03
C ASN A 30 4.16 -18.29 -4.72
N ARG A 31 3.24 -19.16 -4.32
CA ARG A 31 1.85 -19.15 -4.82
C ARG A 31 1.13 -17.86 -4.46
N LEU A 32 1.28 -17.39 -3.22
CA LEU A 32 0.64 -16.15 -2.76
C LEU A 32 1.21 -14.93 -3.51
N THR A 33 2.53 -14.89 -3.71
CA THR A 33 3.19 -13.84 -4.49
C THR A 33 2.73 -13.86 -5.96
N ALA A 34 2.61 -15.04 -6.57
CA ALA A 34 2.12 -15.18 -7.94
C ALA A 34 0.67 -14.69 -8.07
N ALA A 35 -0.21 -15.09 -7.14
CA ALA A 35 -1.59 -14.62 -7.10
C ALA A 35 -1.70 -13.10 -6.88
N GLY A 36 -0.85 -12.54 -6.01
CA GLY A 36 -0.77 -11.09 -5.79
C GLY A 36 -0.36 -10.33 -7.05
N ARG A 37 0.62 -10.85 -7.79
CA ARG A 37 1.06 -10.27 -9.07
C ARG A 37 -0.06 -10.32 -10.11
N GLU A 38 -0.74 -11.45 -10.25
CA GLU A 38 -1.86 -11.61 -11.18
C GLU A 38 -3.00 -10.61 -10.87
N LEU A 39 -3.33 -10.45 -9.58
CA LEU A 39 -4.32 -9.47 -9.14
C LEU A 39 -3.89 -8.04 -9.49
N GLN A 40 -2.63 -7.69 -9.23
CA GLN A 40 -2.09 -6.37 -9.53
C GLN A 40 -2.15 -6.06 -11.04
N GLU A 41 -1.85 -7.05 -11.89
CA GLU A 41 -1.96 -6.92 -13.34
C GLU A 41 -3.41 -6.69 -13.79
N LYS A 42 -4.38 -7.41 -13.21
CA LYS A 42 -5.81 -7.22 -13.50
C LYS A 42 -6.29 -5.82 -13.07
N LEU A 43 -5.89 -5.37 -11.89
CA LEU A 43 -6.21 -4.05 -11.38
C LEU A 43 -5.60 -2.94 -12.24
N ALA A 44 -4.37 -3.11 -12.70
CA ALA A 44 -3.72 -2.17 -13.61
C ALA A 44 -4.50 -2.03 -14.92
N ARG A 45 -4.91 -3.15 -15.54
CA ARG A 45 -5.75 -3.14 -16.76
C ARG A 45 -7.09 -2.45 -16.53
N LEU A 46 -7.75 -2.75 -15.41
CA LEU A 46 -9.02 -2.11 -15.05
C LEU A 46 -8.86 -0.60 -14.86
N ASN A 47 -7.79 -0.18 -14.18
CA ASN A 47 -7.52 1.24 -13.99
C ASN A 47 -7.23 1.93 -15.32
N GLU A 48 -6.53 1.28 -16.26
CA GLU A 48 -6.31 1.88 -17.58
C GLU A 48 -7.63 2.04 -18.36
N ALA A 49 -8.48 1.00 -18.39
CA ALA A 49 -9.82 1.10 -18.96
C ALA A 49 -10.68 2.20 -18.29
N ARG A 50 -10.54 2.36 -16.96
CA ARG A 50 -11.19 3.46 -16.22
C ARG A 50 -10.64 4.82 -16.66
N ARG A 51 -9.32 4.96 -16.84
CA ARG A 51 -8.71 6.23 -17.30
C ARG A 51 -9.13 6.58 -18.72
N GLU A 52 -9.27 5.59 -19.60
CA GLU A 52 -9.80 5.77 -20.96
C GLU A 52 -11.27 6.19 -20.94
N ALA A 53 -12.12 5.51 -20.17
CA ALA A 53 -13.56 5.76 -20.15
C ALA A 53 -13.95 7.08 -19.46
N PHE A 54 -13.28 7.43 -18.35
CA PHE A 54 -13.62 8.62 -17.56
C PHE A 54 -12.71 9.83 -17.87
N GLY A 55 -11.63 9.62 -18.61
CA GLY A 55 -10.57 10.60 -18.78
C GLY A 55 -9.75 10.75 -17.50
N ALA A 56 -8.44 10.57 -17.60
CA ALA A 56 -7.51 11.00 -16.56
C ALA A 56 -6.89 12.33 -16.97
N ILE A 57 -7.52 13.44 -16.58
CA ILE A 57 -6.82 14.73 -16.64
C ILE A 57 -5.78 14.68 -15.52
N ALA A 58 -4.56 14.29 -15.89
CA ALA A 58 -3.42 14.36 -14.99
C ALA A 58 -3.17 15.82 -14.64
N THR A 59 -3.45 16.20 -13.41
CA THR A 59 -3.11 17.53 -12.89
C THR A 59 -1.61 17.54 -12.59
N ALA A 60 -0.85 18.21 -13.46
CA ALA A 60 0.55 18.52 -13.20
C ALA A 60 0.65 19.91 -12.56
N LEU A 61 1.54 20.05 -11.57
CA LEU A 61 1.87 21.36 -11.03
C LEU A 61 2.67 22.14 -12.08
N LEU A 62 2.03 23.10 -12.75
CA LEU A 62 2.68 23.94 -13.76
C LEU A 62 3.51 25.06 -13.14
N GLY A 63 3.20 25.46 -11.91
CA GLY A 63 3.89 26.53 -11.20
C GLY A 63 3.26 26.83 -9.86
N THR A 64 3.95 27.63 -9.06
CA THR A 64 3.46 28.13 -7.78
C THR A 64 3.49 29.66 -7.79
N GLY A 65 2.52 30.28 -7.13
CA GLY A 65 2.41 31.72 -7.01
C GLY A 65 1.94 32.09 -5.61
N ARG A 66 2.20 33.34 -5.20
CA ARG A 66 1.72 33.88 -3.93
C ARG A 66 0.65 34.93 -4.21
N ILE A 67 -0.51 34.77 -3.58
CA ILE A 67 -1.59 35.76 -3.63
C ILE A 67 -1.57 36.53 -2.32
N THR A 68 -1.55 37.86 -2.41
CA THR A 68 -1.66 38.77 -1.27
C THR A 68 -2.98 39.52 -1.38
N THR A 69 -3.75 39.57 -0.30
CA THR A 69 -4.99 40.34 -0.20
C THR A 69 -4.81 41.51 0.75
N ASP A 70 -5.56 42.59 0.53
CA ASP A 70 -5.51 43.77 1.40
C ASP A 70 -6.16 43.51 2.77
N ASN A 71 -7.14 42.60 2.83
CA ASN A 71 -7.81 42.21 4.06
C ASN A 71 -7.19 40.95 4.65
N ASN A 72 -7.22 40.86 5.99
CA ASN A 72 -6.96 39.61 6.69
C ASN A 72 -8.16 38.68 6.46
N CYS A 73 -7.98 37.64 5.65
CA CYS A 73 -9.08 36.76 5.25
C CYS A 73 -8.62 35.30 5.15
N ILE A 74 -9.57 34.38 5.32
CA ILE A 74 -9.33 32.94 5.18
C ILE A 74 -9.69 32.52 3.74
N PRO A 75 -8.75 31.94 2.96
CA PRO A 75 -9.03 31.45 1.62
C PRO A 75 -10.04 30.29 1.67
N ARG A 76 -11.06 30.34 0.80
CA ARG A 76 -12.11 29.29 0.70
C ARG A 76 -12.13 28.62 -0.66
N ASP A 77 -11.97 29.38 -1.74
CA ASP A 77 -11.96 28.84 -3.09
C ASP A 77 -11.16 29.73 -4.05
N LEU A 78 -10.63 29.13 -5.12
CA LEU A 78 -9.88 29.82 -6.16
C LEU A 78 -10.21 29.20 -7.52
N ILE A 79 -10.86 29.97 -8.39
CA ILE A 79 -11.21 29.54 -9.74
C ILE A 79 -10.55 30.48 -10.75
N ALA A 80 -9.88 29.92 -11.75
CA ALA A 80 -9.34 30.67 -12.88
C ALA A 80 -10.44 30.86 -13.94
N ILE A 81 -10.66 32.10 -14.37
CA ILE A 81 -11.55 32.47 -15.47
C ILE A 81 -10.71 33.29 -16.45
N ASP A 82 -10.30 32.65 -17.56
CA ASP A 82 -9.38 33.20 -18.54
C ASP A 82 -8.11 33.78 -17.90
N SER A 83 -7.91 35.10 -18.00
CA SER A 83 -6.75 35.82 -17.47
C SER A 83 -6.99 36.39 -16.06
N ARG A 84 -8.09 36.01 -15.40
CA ARG A 84 -8.48 36.51 -14.08
C ARG A 84 -8.73 35.35 -13.13
N PHE A 85 -8.59 35.60 -11.84
CA PHE A 85 -8.92 34.63 -10.80
C PHE A 85 -10.07 35.16 -9.96
N LEU A 86 -11.08 34.32 -9.75
CA LEU A 86 -12.08 34.52 -8.73
C LEU A 86 -11.55 33.90 -7.45
N PHE A 87 -11.29 34.75 -6.45
CA PHE A 87 -10.82 34.32 -5.14
C PHE A 87 -11.95 34.47 -4.13
N GLY A 88 -12.46 33.35 -3.64
CA GLY A 88 -13.44 33.30 -2.57
C GLY A 88 -12.74 33.37 -1.22
N TYR A 89 -13.04 34.40 -0.43
CA TYR A 89 -12.49 34.59 0.91
C TYR A 89 -13.56 34.95 1.92
N ASN A 90 -13.31 34.65 3.19
CA ASN A 90 -14.12 35.13 4.30
C ASN A 90 -13.32 36.12 5.14
N VAL A 91 -13.98 37.20 5.54
CA VAL A 91 -13.45 38.21 6.48
C VAL A 91 -13.95 37.94 7.89
#